data_AF-A0A2Z6S553-F1
#
_entry.id   AF-A0A2Z6S553-F1
#
_cell.length_a   1.000
_cell.length_b   1.000
_cell.length_c   1.000
_cell.angle_alpha   90.00
_cell.angle_beta   90.00
_cell.angle_gamma   90.00
#
_symmetry.space_group_name_H-M   'P 1'
#
loop_
_entity.id
_entity.type
_entity.pdbx_description
1 polymer ?
#
loop_
_entity_poly.entity_id
_entity_poly.type
_entity_poly.pdbx_seq_one_letter_code
_entity_poly.pdbx_strand_id
1 'polypeptide(L)'
;MDRLTCPHIKRDGSICDNNCTRLVGCLLHWKSGANKLLKTPCRICDEPTLSYTGFCSKHAKKIYHRVERERKRQQDVLSHITL
;
A
#
# COMPACT_ATOMS: atom_id res chain seq x y z
N MET A 1 21.11 -26.02 -1.43
CA MET A 1 20.85 -24.75 -2.13
C MET A 1 22.00 -23.82 -1.88
N ASP A 2 22.60 -23.26 -2.93
CA ASP A 2 23.60 -22.21 -2.80
C ASP A 2 23.01 -21.01 -2.08
N ARG A 3 23.68 -20.56 -1.02
CA ARG A 3 23.30 -19.38 -0.25
C ARG A 3 23.97 -18.18 -0.90
N LEU A 4 23.17 -17.26 -1.41
CA LEU A 4 23.61 -15.99 -1.96
C LEU A 4 23.59 -14.92 -0.86
N THR A 5 24.47 -13.93 -0.94
CA THR A 5 24.37 -12.73 -0.09
C THR A 5 23.49 -11.68 -0.77
N CYS A 6 22.68 -10.97 0.01
CA CYS A 6 21.80 -9.94 -0.51
C CYS A 6 22.62 -8.76 -1.07
N PRO A 7 22.51 -8.42 -2.37
CA PRO A 7 23.31 -7.36 -2.99
C PRO A 7 22.79 -5.93 -2.69
N HIS A 8 21.82 -5.77 -1.78
CA HIS A 8 21.21 -4.48 -1.53
C HIS A 8 22.16 -3.56 -0.75
N ILE A 9 22.41 -2.37 -1.30
CA ILE A 9 23.22 -1.32 -0.66
C ILE A 9 22.27 -0.44 0.17
N LYS A 10 22.54 -0.34 1.47
CA LYS A 10 21.80 0.51 2.40
C LYS A 10 22.13 1.99 2.16
N ARG A 11 21.37 2.89 2.77
CA ARG A 11 21.59 4.35 2.66
C ARG A 11 22.96 4.80 3.16
N ASP A 12 23.54 4.07 4.10
CA ASP A 12 24.88 4.32 4.65
C ASP A 12 26.02 3.77 3.77
N GLY A 13 25.70 3.17 2.61
CA GLY A 13 26.68 2.54 1.71
C GLY A 13 27.06 1.11 2.09
N SER A 14 26.61 0.59 3.23
CA SER A 14 26.88 -0.80 3.62
C SER A 14 26.02 -1.79 2.83
N ILE A 15 26.55 -2.99 2.58
CA ILE A 15 25.81 -4.08 1.96
C ILE A 15 24.91 -4.75 3.02
N CYS A 16 23.73 -5.20 2.61
CA CYS A 16 22.78 -5.90 3.48
C CYS A 16 23.35 -7.20 4.05
N ASP A 17 24.11 -7.94 3.24
CA ASP A 17 24.82 -9.18 3.58
C ASP A 17 23.98 -10.32 4.18
N ASN A 18 22.65 -10.20 4.12
CA ASN A 18 21.76 -11.25 4.57
C ASN A 18 21.83 -12.46 3.63
N ASN A 19 21.84 -13.67 4.21
CA ASN A 19 21.72 -14.91 3.45
C ASN A 19 20.38 -15.02 2.74
N CYS A 20 20.42 -15.34 1.45
CA CYS A 20 19.30 -15.35 0.52
C CYS A 20 19.37 -16.53 -0.44
N THR A 21 18.23 -16.86 -1.04
CA THR A 21 18.14 -17.81 -2.15
C THR A 21 17.79 -17.12 -3.47
N ARG A 22 17.63 -15.79 -3.47
CA ARG A 22 17.18 -14.99 -4.60
C ARG A 22 18.25 -13.99 -5.02
N LEU A 23 18.51 -13.88 -6.32
CA LEU A 23 19.42 -12.88 -6.89
C LEU A 23 18.91 -11.44 -6.72
N VAL A 24 17.59 -11.25 -6.68
CA VAL A 24 16.96 -9.92 -6.54
C VAL A 24 17.00 -9.35 -5.12
N GLY A 25 17.60 -10.06 -4.16
CA GLY A 25 17.75 -9.64 -2.78
C GLY A 25 16.95 -10.45 -1.77
N CYS A 26 17.19 -10.16 -0.49
CA CYS A 26 16.57 -10.85 0.64
C CYS A 26 15.06 -10.62 0.65
N LEU A 27 14.33 -11.48 1.39
CA LEU A 27 12.87 -11.37 1.48
C LEU A 27 12.41 -9.96 1.89
N LEU A 28 13.14 -9.31 2.80
CA LEU A 28 12.84 -7.95 3.26
C LEU A 28 13.02 -6.90 2.15
N HIS A 29 14.11 -6.98 1.38
CA HIS A 29 14.39 -6.06 0.29
C HIS A 29 13.54 -6.33 -0.95
N TRP A 30 13.26 -7.59 -1.27
CA TRP A 30 12.29 -7.95 -2.29
C TRP A 30 10.90 -7.41 -1.94
N LYS A 31 10.41 -7.61 -0.71
CA LYS A 31 9.14 -7.03 -0.26
C LYS A 31 9.17 -5.50 -0.34
N SER A 32 10.26 -4.85 0.05
CA SER A 32 10.36 -3.39 -0.01
C SER A 32 10.38 -2.84 -1.44
N GLY A 33 11.09 -3.50 -2.35
CA GLY A 33 11.13 -3.15 -3.78
C GLY A 33 9.81 -3.45 -4.49
N ALA A 34 9.23 -4.62 -4.26
CA ALA A 34 7.90 -4.99 -4.74
C ALA A 34 6.85 -4.00 -4.23
N ASN A 35 6.90 -3.64 -2.94
CA ASN A 35 6.04 -2.60 -2.39
C ASN A 35 6.23 -1.27 -3.13
N LYS A 36 7.46 -0.86 -3.47
CA LYS A 36 7.64 0.37 -4.28
C LYS A 36 6.99 0.27 -5.67
N LEU A 37 7.12 -0.87 -6.35
CA LEU A 37 6.51 -1.09 -7.67
C LEU A 37 4.97 -1.20 -7.61
N LEU A 38 4.43 -1.67 -6.47
CA LEU A 38 3.00 -1.81 -6.23
C LEU A 38 2.35 -0.51 -5.71
N LYS A 39 3.13 0.54 -5.47
CA LYS A 39 2.54 1.82 -5.04
C LYS A 39 1.81 2.46 -6.20
N THR A 40 0.49 2.55 -6.06
CA THR A 40 -0.35 3.36 -6.93
C THR A 40 -0.40 4.79 -6.39
N PRO A 41 -0.54 5.83 -7.24
CA PRO A 41 -0.71 7.19 -6.75
C PRO A 41 -2.03 7.34 -6.00
N CYS A 42 -2.02 8.11 -4.91
CA CYS A 42 -3.25 8.48 -4.22
C CYS A 42 -4.14 9.31 -5.15
N ARG A 43 -5.42 8.98 -5.29
CA ARG A 43 -6.41 9.71 -6.12
C ARG A 43 -6.73 11.17 -5.70
N ILE A 44 -5.98 11.75 -4.77
CA ILE A 44 -6.21 13.12 -4.26
C ILE A 44 -4.92 13.94 -4.29
N CYS A 45 -3.80 13.36 -3.86
CA CYS A 45 -2.54 14.08 -3.69
C CYS A 45 -1.34 13.39 -4.34
N ASP A 46 -1.59 12.35 -5.15
CA ASP A 46 -0.60 11.54 -5.89
C ASP A 46 0.49 10.86 -5.05
N GLU A 47 0.48 11.03 -3.73
CA GLU A 47 1.36 10.33 -2.80
C GLU A 47 1.30 8.81 -3.01
N PRO A 48 2.45 8.15 -3.25
CA PRO A 48 2.52 6.71 -3.48
C PRO A 48 1.91 5.89 -2.33
N THR A 49 0.86 5.11 -2.61
CA THR A 49 0.10 4.33 -1.63
C THR A 49 0.07 2.84 -1.97
N LEU A 50 0.15 2.00 -0.93
CA LEU A 50 -0.07 0.54 -1.03
C LEU A 50 -1.54 0.15 -0.82
N SER A 51 -2.41 1.13 -0.54
CA SER A 51 -3.81 0.87 -0.29
C SER A 51 -4.52 0.45 -1.57
N TYR A 52 -5.18 -0.70 -1.55
CA TYR A 52 -5.99 -1.18 -2.68
C TYR A 52 -7.12 -0.19 -3.05
N THR A 53 -7.56 0.63 -2.09
CA THR A 53 -8.60 1.66 -2.31
C THR A 53 -8.12 2.84 -3.17
N GLY A 54 -6.80 2.95 -3.42
CA GLY A 54 -6.21 4.07 -4.17
C GLY A 54 -6.12 5.37 -3.37
N PHE A 55 -6.29 5.33 -2.05
CA PHE A 55 -6.12 6.50 -1.16
C PHE A 55 -4.95 6.28 -0.18
N CYS A 56 -4.15 7.32 0.03
CA CYS A 56 -3.12 7.30 1.08
C CYS A 56 -3.74 7.35 2.48
N SER A 57 -2.98 6.99 3.51
CA SER A 57 -3.45 6.94 4.90
C SER A 57 -4.07 8.26 5.38
N LYS A 58 -3.53 9.41 4.94
CA LYS A 58 -4.06 10.75 5.24
C LYS A 58 -5.50 10.94 4.72
N HIS A 59 -5.80 10.40 3.55
CA HIS A 59 -7.08 10.59 2.88
C HIS A 59 -8.08 9.44 3.09
N ALA A 60 -7.59 8.24 3.38
CA ALA A 60 -8.41 7.04 3.53
C ALA A 60 -9.53 7.22 4.57
N LYS A 61 -9.21 7.80 5.74
CA LYS A 61 -10.19 8.06 6.81
C LYS A 61 -11.31 9.00 6.36
N LYS A 62 -10.96 10.10 5.67
CA LYS A 62 -11.92 11.08 5.18
C LYS A 62 -12.88 10.48 4.15
N ILE A 63 -12.35 9.68 3.23
CA ILE A 63 -13.15 8.99 2.21
C ILE A 63 -14.06 7.94 2.84
N TYR A 64 -13.55 7.12 3.76
CA TYR A 64 -14.37 6.14 4.47
C TYR A 64 -15.58 6.79 5.16
N HIS A 65 -15.37 7.87 5.91
CA HIS A 65 -16.47 8.58 6.56
C HIS A 65 -17.45 9.23 5.57
N ARG A 66 -16.98 9.66 4.40
CA ARG A 66 -17.85 10.19 3.34
C ARG A 66 -18.77 9.10 2.80
N VAL A 67 -18.20 7.95 2.43
CA VAL A 67 -18.95 6.79 1.93
C VAL A 67 -19.98 6.33 2.95
N GLU A 68 -19.63 6.25 4.23
CA GLU A 68 -20.57 5.83 5.27
C GLU A 68 -21.73 6.83 5.45
N ARG A 69 -21.49 8.13 5.35
CA ARG A 69 -22.56 9.15 5.36
C ARG A 69 -23.46 9.05 4.14
N GLU A 70 -22.90 8.77 2.96
CA GLU A 70 -23.67 8.57 1.73
C GLU A 70 -24.54 7.30 1.83
N ARG A 71 -24.00 6.20 2.38
CA ARG A 71 -24.74 4.96 2.64
C ARG A 71 -25.94 5.19 3.57
N LYS A 72 -25.76 5.93 4.66
CA LYS A 72 -26.86 6.27 5.58
C LYS A 72 -27.94 7.10 4.89
N ARG A 73 -27.55 8.12 4.12
CA ARG A 73 -28.50 8.94 3.35
C ARG A 73 -29.29 8.11 2.33
N GLN A 74 -28.64 7.16 1.64
CA GLN A 74 -29.35 6.26 0.73
C GLN A 74 -30.33 5.37 1.46
N GLN A 75 -29.97 4.87 2.65
CA GLN A 75 -30.85 4.04 3.47
C GLN A 75 -32.05 4.84 3.99
N ASP A 76 -31.85 6.10 4.36
CA ASP A 76 -32.94 7.01 4.76
C ASP A 76 -33.86 7.32 3.56
N VAL A 77 -33.31 7.59 2.38
CA VAL A 77 -34.13 7.83 1.17
C VAL A 77 -34.93 6.57 0.80
N LEU A 78 -34.31 5.40 0.83
CA LEU A 78 -34.97 4.12 0.56
C LEU A 78 -36.13 3.88 1.54
N SER A 79 -35.94 4.15 2.84
CA SER A 79 -36.99 3.95 3.84
C SER A 79 -38.19 4.88 3.65
N HIS A 80 -37.99 6.07 3.09
CA HIS A 80 -39.07 7.03 2.80
C HIS A 80 -39.78 6.77 1.46
N ILE A 81 -39.20 5.98 0.55
CA ILE A 81 -39.81 5.61 -0.74
C ILE A 81 -40.62 4.30 -0.61
N THR A 82 -40.30 3.44 0.35
CA THR A 82 -40.98 2.15 0.58
C THR A 82 -42.22 2.23 1.50
N LEU A 83 -42.75 3.43 1.77
CA LEU A 83 -44.03 3.67 2.46
C LEU A 83 -45.05 4.26 1.49
#